data_AF-A0A383F169-F1
#
_entry.id   AF-A0A383F169-F1
#
_cell.length_a   1.000
_cell.length_b   1.000
_cell.length_c   1.000
_cell.angle_alpha   90.00
_cell.angle_beta   90.00
_cell.angle_gamma   90.00
#
_symmetry.space_group_name_H-M   'P 1'
#
loop_
_entity.id
_entity.type
_entity.pdbx_description
1 polymer ?
#
loop_
_entity_poly.entity_id
_entity_poly.type
_entity_poly.pdbx_seq_one_letter_code
_entity_poly.pdbx_strand_id
1 'polypeptide(L)' 'MTTKINFKSKFDKFHEQWSPKIIAEMNDYQFKLVKIKNDFIWHQHHDTDEVFIVIEGKISI' A
#
# COMPACT_ATOMS: atom_id res chain seq x y z
N MET A 1 -15.54 19.38 2.33
CA MET A 1 -14.56 19.52 1.24
C MET A 1 -13.98 18.15 0.94
N THR A 2 -14.06 17.66 -0.28
CA THR A 2 -13.44 16.39 -0.66
C THR A 2 -11.96 16.62 -0.92
N THR A 3 -11.12 16.19 0.01
CA THR A 3 -9.66 16.35 -0.11
C THR A 3 -9.13 15.27 -1.05
N LYS A 4 -8.58 15.69 -2.20
CA LYS A 4 -7.91 14.77 -3.14
C LYS A 4 -6.68 14.17 -2.46
N ILE A 5 -6.44 12.87 -2.69
CA ILE A 5 -5.23 12.19 -2.21
C ILE A 5 -4.23 12.11 -3.36
N ASN A 6 -3.09 12.77 -3.20
CA ASN A 6 -1.98 12.69 -4.15
C ASN A 6 -0.98 11.62 -3.67
N PHE A 7 -0.83 10.52 -4.40
CA PHE A 7 0.04 9.41 -3.98
C PHE A 7 1.50 9.81 -3.88
N LYS A 8 2.03 10.59 -4.84
CA LYS A 8 3.42 11.07 -4.81
C LYS A 8 3.72 11.83 -3.51
N SER A 9 2.89 12.82 -3.19
CA SER A 9 3.03 13.60 -1.95
C SER A 9 2.91 12.75 -0.67
N LYS A 10 2.18 11.64 -0.70
CA LYS A 10 2.10 10.71 0.43
C LYS A 10 3.36 9.82 0.50
N PHE A 11 3.88 9.35 -0.62
CA PHE A 11 5.13 8.59 -0.68
C PHE A 11 6.36 9.41 -0.26
N ASP A 12 6.35 10.72 -0.46
CA ASP A 12 7.42 11.63 -0.02
C ASP A 12 7.49 11.78 1.51
N LYS A 13 6.45 11.35 2.24
CA LYS A 13 6.36 11.50 3.71
C LYS A 13 6.98 10.34 4.49
N PHE A 14 7.41 9.27 3.84
CA PHE A 14 7.98 8.11 4.51
C PHE A 14 9.03 7.42 3.64
N HIS A 15 10.01 6.77 4.27
CA HIS A 15 11.11 6.09 3.57
C HIS A 15 11.26 4.63 4.00
N GLU A 16 10.58 4.22 5.07
CA GLU A 16 10.60 2.86 5.60
C GLU A 16 10.05 1.87 4.56
N GLN A 17 10.70 0.70 4.49
CA GLN A 17 10.26 -0.40 3.65
C GLN A 17 9.37 -1.34 4.46
N TRP A 18 8.47 -2.06 3.78
CA TRP A 18 7.58 -3.06 4.38
C TRP A 18 6.72 -2.52 5.54
N SER A 19 6.46 -1.21 5.55
CA SER A 19 5.61 -0.53 6.54
C SER A 19 4.43 0.13 5.82
N PRO A 20 3.29 -0.58 5.65
CA PRO A 20 2.12 -0.01 4.99
C PRO A 20 1.57 1.19 5.77
N LYS A 21 1.33 2.30 5.08
CA LYS A 21 0.73 3.51 5.63
C LYS A 21 -0.68 3.67 5.10
N ILE A 22 -1.69 3.72 5.97
CA ILE A 22 -3.08 3.96 5.59
C ILE A 22 -3.22 5.41 5.13
N ILE A 23 -3.75 5.61 3.93
CA ILE A 23 -3.92 6.94 3.32
C ILE A 23 -5.39 7.34 3.13
N ALA A 24 -6.30 6.37 3.12
CA ALA A 24 -7.74 6.55 2.97
C ALA A 24 -8.49 5.34 3.53
N GLU A 25 -9.78 5.53 3.77
CA GLU A 25 -10.72 4.47 4.14
C GLU A 25 -11.96 4.57 3.27
N MET A 26 -12.54 3.42 2.93
CA MET A 26 -13.80 3.29 2.20
C MET A 26 -14.61 2.19 2.88
N ASN A 27 -15.63 2.59 3.65
CA ASN A 27 -16.33 1.68 4.56
C ASN A 27 -15.32 1.02 5.52
N ASP A 28 -15.26 -0.31 5.52
CA ASP A 28 -14.36 -1.17 6.28
C ASP A 28 -13.04 -1.50 5.54
N TYR A 29 -12.81 -0.92 4.36
CA TYR A 29 -11.58 -1.10 3.59
C TYR A 29 -10.59 0.04 3.78
N GLN A 30 -9.30 -0.28 3.69
CA GLN A 30 -8.20 0.67 3.79
C GLN A 30 -7.38 0.71 2.51
N PHE A 31 -7.05 1.92 2.06
CA PHE A 31 -6.06 2.12 1.01
C PHE A 31 -4.70 2.38 1.65
N LYS A 32 -3.72 1.54 1.33
CA LYS A 32 -2.39 1.57 1.94
C LYS A 32 -1.33 1.87 0.88
N LEU A 33 -0.35 2.69 1.24
CA LEU A 33 0.88 2.87 0.46
C LEU A 33 2.03 2.16 1.17
N VAL A 34 2.85 1.45 0.40
CA VAL A 34 4.01 0.72 0.92
C VAL A 34 5.16 0.82 -0.07
N LYS A 35 6.38 0.92 0.43
CA LYS A 35 7.61 0.74 -0.35
C LYS A 35 8.14 -0.66 -0.03
N ILE A 36 8.38 -1.47 -1.06
CA ILE A 36 8.85 -2.85 -0.91
C ILE A 36 10.21 -3.03 -1.56
N LYS A 37 11.01 -3.96 -1.04
CA LYS A 37 12.32 -4.31 -1.61
C LYS A 37 12.71 -5.72 -1.16
N ASN A 38 13.28 -6.49 -2.10
CA ASN A 38 13.62 -7.90 -1.93
C ASN A 38 12.38 -8.75 -1.61
N ASP A 39 12.59 -9.93 -1.04
CA ASP A 39 11.53 -10.88 -0.77
C ASP A 39 10.80 -10.57 0.54
N PHE A 40 9.51 -10.94 0.58
CA PHE A 40 8.72 -11.02 1.80
C PHE A 40 8.49 -12.47 2.19
N ILE A 41 8.03 -12.70 3.42
CA ILE A 41 7.69 -14.05 3.86
C ILE A 41 6.45 -14.57 3.13
N TRP A 42 6.41 -15.89 2.95
CA TRP A 42 5.19 -16.59 2.55
C TRP A 42 4.11 -16.40 3.62
N HIS A 43 2.94 -15.93 3.20
CA HIS A 43 1.79 -15.72 4.07
C HIS A 43 0.48 -15.79 3.26
N GLN A 44 -0.65 -15.85 3.96
CA GLN A 44 -1.97 -15.85 3.34
C GLN A 44 -2.98 -15.10 4.21
N HIS A 45 -4.03 -14.62 3.57
CA HIS A 45 -5.22 -14.08 4.23
C HIS A 45 -6.39 -15.03 3.95
N HIS A 46 -6.95 -15.63 5.01
CA HIS A 46 -8.02 -16.64 4.87
C HIS A 46 -9.37 -16.05 4.48
N ASP A 47 -9.63 -14.82 4.94
CA ASP A 47 -10.97 -14.25 4.97
C ASP A 47 -11.15 -13.05 4.02
N THR A 48 -10.09 -12.64 3.33
CA THR A 48 -10.12 -11.44 2.47
C THR A 48 -9.09 -11.52 1.36
N ASP A 49 -9.51 -11.10 0.16
CA ASP A 49 -8.60 -10.89 -0.96
C ASP A 49 -7.75 -9.64 -0.74
N GLU A 50 -6.50 -9.66 -1.21
CA GLU A 50 -5.63 -8.48 -1.18
C GLU A 50 -5.29 -8.01 -2.59
N VAL A 51 -5.57 -6.73 -2.88
CA VAL A 51 -5.31 -6.11 -4.18
C VAL A 51 -3.99 -5.36 -4.16
N PHE A 52 -3.11 -5.68 -5.11
CA PHE A 52 -1.86 -4.96 -5.33
C PHE A 52 -1.94 -4.10 -6.59
N ILE A 53 -1.58 -2.82 -6.46
CA ILE A 53 -1.45 -1.89 -7.59
C ILE A 53 -0.03 -1.33 -7.58
N VAL A 54 0.72 -1.62 -8.64
CA VAL A 54 2.09 -1.11 -8.80
C VAL A 54 2.04 0.32 -9.33
N ILE A 55 2.47 1.28 -8.51
CA ILE A 55 2.57 2.69 -8.90
C ILE A 55 3.90 2.97 -9.61
N GLU A 56 4.99 2.36 -9.13
CA GLU A 56 6.34 2.49 -9.69
C GLU A 56 7.12 1.18 -9.49
N GLY A 57 7.92 0.78 -10.48
CA GLY A 57 8.72 -0.44 -10.43
C GLY A 57 7.97 -1.68 -10.90
N LYS A 58 8.32 -2.84 -10.32
CA LYS A 58 7.73 -4.15 -10.61
C LYS A 58 7.68 -4.96 -9.32
N ILE A 59 6.62 -5.76 -9.16
CA ILE A 59 6.47 -6.74 -8.08
C ILE A 59 6.32 -8.14 -8.70
N SER A 60 6.76 -9.14 -7.96
CA SER A 60 6.44 -10.55 -8.20
C SER A 60 5.83 -11.11 -6.92
N ILE A 61 4.82 -11.96 -7.06
CA ILE A 61 4.05 -12.57 -5.98
C ILE A 61 4.12 -14.09 -6.17
#